data_AF-A0A7J3XZX3-F1
#
_entry.id   AF-A0A7J3XZX3-F1
#
_cell.length_a   1.000
_cell.length_b   1.000
_cell.length_c   1.000
_cell.angle_alpha   90.00
_cell.angle_beta   90.00
_cell.angle_gamma   90.00
#
_symmetry.space_group_name_H-M   'P 1'
#
loop_
_entity.id
_entity.type
_entity.pdbx_description
1 polymer ?
#
loop_
_entity_poly.entity_id
_entity_poly.type
_entity_poly.pdbx_seq_one_letter_code
_entity_poly.pdbx_strand_id
1 'polypeptide(L)'
;VEEFEKALKLNDIYLYRNAADKAFLALVIAVNAYIKAVEGVEPASHGERRRILRKMGKEDLRALYSDLMRTLHEEAFNTGVYQPDEVEYAIKKVGEVISRLEEEVKMKGT
;
A
#
# COMPACT_ATOMS: atom_id res chain seq x y z
N VAL A 1 1.68 2.61 -12.53
CA VAL A 1 1.22 1.54 -13.46
C VAL A 1 2.22 1.35 -14.60
N GLU A 2 2.76 2.41 -15.20
CA GLU A 2 3.72 2.33 -16.32
C GLU A 2 4.91 1.36 -16.13
N GLU A 3 5.58 1.37 -14.96
CA GLU A 3 6.72 0.48 -14.70
C GLU A 3 6.30 -1.00 -14.65
N PHE A 4 5.13 -1.29 -14.08
CA PHE A 4 4.57 -2.63 -14.01
C PHE A 4 4.19 -3.15 -15.41
N GLU A 5 3.51 -2.33 -16.22
CA GLU A 5 3.20 -2.69 -17.61
C GLU A 5 4.46 -2.93 -18.44
N LYS A 6 5.50 -2.12 -18.21
CA LYS A 6 6.80 -2.31 -18.85
C LYS A 6 7.44 -3.63 -18.44
N ALA A 7 7.36 -4.00 -17.16
CA ALA A 7 7.86 -5.28 -16.67
C ALA A 7 7.17 -6.47 -17.36
N LEU A 8 5.85 -6.43 -17.52
CA LEU A 8 5.10 -7.47 -18.21
C LEU A 8 5.48 -7.57 -19.68
N LYS A 9 5.58 -6.43 -20.38
CA LYS A 9 5.97 -6.37 -21.81
C LYS A 9 7.39 -6.91 -22.05
N LEU A 10 8.30 -6.69 -21.12
CA LEU A 10 9.70 -7.13 -21.22
C LEU A 10 9.94 -8.52 -20.61
N ASN A 11 8.93 -9.13 -19.98
CA ASN A 11 9.07 -10.33 -19.16
C ASN A 11 10.20 -10.20 -18.11
N ASP A 12 10.35 -9.00 -17.54
CA ASP A 12 11.40 -8.66 -16.59
C ASP A 12 10.89 -8.86 -15.16
N ILE A 13 11.24 -10.01 -14.58
CA ILE A 13 10.80 -10.39 -13.24
C ILE A 13 11.36 -9.48 -12.14
N TYR A 14 12.55 -8.90 -12.33
CA TYR A 14 13.12 -7.98 -11.34
C TYR A 14 12.38 -6.65 -11.37
N LEU A 15 12.06 -6.15 -12.56
CA LEU A 15 11.26 -4.94 -12.71
C LEU A 15 9.82 -5.15 -12.18
N TYR A 16 9.24 -6.33 -12.38
CA TYR A 16 7.94 -6.70 -11.83
C TYR A 16 7.92 -6.60 -10.30
N ARG A 17 8.91 -7.23 -9.65
CA ARG A 17 9.05 -7.22 -8.18
C ARG A 17 9.26 -5.81 -7.65
N ASN A 18 10.10 -5.03 -8.31
CA ASN A 18 10.35 -3.63 -7.94
C ASN A 18 9.11 -2.77 -8.08
N ALA A 19 8.30 -2.96 -9.14
CA ALA A 19 7.07 -2.23 -9.33
C ALA A 19 6.03 -2.54 -8.24
N ALA A 20 5.91 -3.82 -7.84
CA ALA A 20 5.05 -4.24 -6.74
C ALA A 20 5.46 -3.60 -5.41
N ASP A 21 6.76 -3.66 -5.07
CA ASP A 21 7.27 -3.10 -3.82
C ASP A 21 7.15 -1.57 -3.76
N LYS A 22 7.42 -0.88 -4.87
CA LYS A 22 7.21 0.58 -4.95
C LYS A 22 5.76 0.98 -4.66
N ALA A 23 4.80 0.21 -5.18
CA ALA A 23 3.39 0.47 -4.88
C ALA A 23 3.09 0.22 -3.39
N PHE A 24 3.64 -0.84 -2.79
CA PHE A 24 3.48 -1.07 -1.36
C PHE A 24 4.13 0.03 -0.50
N LEU A 25 5.32 0.51 -0.86
CA LEU A 25 5.99 1.61 -0.18
C LEU A 25 5.17 2.91 -0.25
N ALA A 26 4.51 3.18 -1.39
CA ALA A 26 3.60 4.32 -1.50
C ALA A 26 2.43 4.20 -0.51
N LEU A 27 1.84 3.00 -0.37
CA LEU A 27 0.80 2.74 0.64
C LEU A 27 1.32 2.96 2.07
N VAL A 28 2.52 2.49 2.38
CA VAL A 28 3.16 2.69 3.69
C VAL A 28 3.30 4.18 4.01
N ILE A 29 3.81 4.97 3.07
CA ILE A 29 4.00 6.42 3.23
C ILE A 29 2.65 7.11 3.44
N ALA A 30 1.64 6.78 2.64
CA ALA A 30 0.32 7.39 2.75
C ALA A 30 -0.38 7.05 4.08
N VAL A 31 -0.31 5.80 4.54
CA VAL A 31 -0.86 5.39 5.85
C VAL A 31 -0.12 6.08 6.99
N ASN A 32 1.20 6.24 6.89
CA ASN A 32 2.00 6.98 7.87
C ASN A 32 1.59 8.44 7.94
N ALA A 33 1.54 9.12 6.80
CA ALA A 33 1.11 10.52 6.72
C ALA A 33 -0.31 10.70 7.29
N TYR A 34 -1.23 9.78 6.97
CA TYR A 34 -2.58 9.79 7.51
C TYR A 34 -2.61 9.64 9.04
N ILE A 35 -1.90 8.63 9.58
CA ILE A 35 -1.80 8.44 11.03
C ILE A 35 -1.17 9.66 11.69
N LYS A 36 -0.11 10.23 11.11
CA LYS A 36 0.55 11.43 11.63
C LYS A 36 -0.38 12.63 11.66
N ALA A 37 -1.19 12.81 10.62
CA ALA A 37 -2.15 13.91 10.54
C ALA A 37 -3.29 13.79 11.56
N VAL A 38 -3.76 12.56 11.85
CA VAL A 38 -4.91 12.34 12.75
C VAL A 38 -4.50 12.16 14.21
N GLU A 39 -3.43 11.42 14.50
CA GLU A 39 -3.01 11.02 15.85
C GLU A 39 -1.71 11.71 16.31
N GLY A 40 -1.02 12.43 15.42
CA GLY A 40 0.24 13.13 15.76
C GLY A 40 1.45 12.21 15.93
N VAL A 41 1.32 10.90 15.74
CA VAL A 41 2.38 9.89 15.90
C VAL A 41 2.86 9.33 14.57
N GLU A 42 4.11 8.86 14.53
CA GLU A 42 4.71 8.20 13.36
C GLU A 42 4.94 6.71 13.66
N PRO A 43 4.31 5.77 12.93
CA PRO A 43 4.49 4.34 13.17
C PRO A 43 5.88 3.83 12.73
N ALA A 44 6.55 3.04 13.57
CA ALA A 44 7.86 2.47 13.30
C ALA A 44 7.81 1.09 12.60
N SER A 45 6.67 0.39 12.61
CA SER A 45 6.57 -0.96 12.04
C SER A 45 5.19 -1.27 11.43
N HIS A 46 5.11 -2.31 10.59
CA HIS A 46 3.83 -2.80 10.06
C HIS A 46 2.86 -3.21 11.17
N GLY A 47 3.37 -3.85 12.23
CA GLY A 47 2.57 -4.22 13.40
C GLY A 47 2.02 -3.01 14.15
N GLU A 48 2.81 -1.96 14.28
CA GLU A 48 2.41 -0.71 14.92
C GLU A 48 1.35 0.04 14.09
N ARG A 49 1.55 0.17 12.77
CA ARG A 49 0.52 0.73 11.86
C ARG A 49 -0.82 0.05 12.06
N ARG A 50 -0.83 -1.28 12.04
CA ARG A 50 -2.07 -2.06 12.22
C ARG A 50 -2.72 -1.83 13.58
N ARG A 51 -1.92 -1.72 14.65
CA ARG A 51 -2.41 -1.46 16.02
C ARG A 51 -3.03 -0.07 16.12
N ILE A 52 -2.40 0.95 15.54
CA ILE A 52 -2.89 2.33 15.56
C ILE A 52 -4.19 2.43 14.74
N LEU A 53 -4.22 1.91 13.52
CA LEU A 53 -5.44 1.89 12.69
C LEU A 53 -6.63 1.24 13.41
N ARG A 54 -6.40 0.15 14.15
CA ARG A 54 -7.43 -0.46 14.99
C ARG A 54 -7.93 0.46 16.09
N LYS A 55 -7.03 1.12 16.82
CA LYS A 55 -7.40 2.10 17.87
C LYS A 55 -8.20 3.27 17.31
N MET A 56 -7.92 3.69 16.08
CA MET A 56 -8.65 4.71 15.35
C MET A 56 -10.03 4.25 14.84
N GLY A 57 -10.41 2.98 15.05
CA GLY A 57 -11.63 2.39 14.48
C GLY A 57 -11.59 2.17 12.96
N LYS A 58 -10.40 2.24 12.35
CA LYS A 58 -10.18 2.08 10.90
C LYS A 58 -9.83 0.64 10.54
N GLU A 59 -10.66 -0.32 11.00
CA GLU A 59 -10.40 -1.75 10.81
C GLU A 59 -10.41 -2.15 9.32
N ASP A 60 -11.23 -1.51 8.48
CA ASP A 60 -11.25 -1.73 7.03
C ASP A 60 -9.92 -1.35 6.37
N LEU A 61 -9.35 -0.19 6.73
CA LEU A 61 -8.05 0.26 6.24
C LEU A 61 -6.94 -0.66 6.77
N ARG A 62 -7.03 -1.11 8.02
CA ARG A 62 -6.09 -2.05 8.62
C ARG A 62 -6.10 -3.40 7.88
N ALA A 63 -7.27 -3.93 7.57
CA ALA A 63 -7.43 -5.19 6.84
C ALA A 63 -6.88 -5.04 5.43
N LEU A 64 -7.30 -4.00 4.70
CA LEU A 64 -6.83 -3.72 3.35
C LEU A 64 -5.31 -3.53 3.28
N TYR A 65 -4.72 -2.81 4.25
CA TYR A 65 -3.26 -2.67 4.36
C TYR A 65 -2.55 -4.03 4.47
N SER A 66 -3.12 -4.96 5.24
CA SER A 66 -2.53 -6.28 5.45
C SER A 66 -2.66 -7.15 4.20
N ASP A 67 -3.78 -7.05 3.50
CA ASP A 67 -4.03 -7.76 2.25
C ASP A 67 -3.09 -7.29 1.13
N LEU A 68 -2.98 -5.97 0.93
CA LEU A 68 -2.06 -5.39 -0.06
C LEU A 68 -0.59 -5.66 0.28
N MET A 69 -0.21 -5.69 1.57
CA MET A 69 1.12 -6.09 2.01
C MET A 69 1.45 -7.53 1.59
N ARG A 70 0.52 -8.46 1.81
CA ARG A 70 0.69 -9.86 1.45
C ARG A 70 0.96 -9.97 -0.05
N THR A 71 0.10 -9.41 -0.90
CA THR A 71 0.22 -9.52 -2.36
C THR A 71 1.46 -8.82 -2.91
N LEU A 72 1.67 -7.56 -2.56
CA LEU A 72 2.71 -6.73 -3.20
C LEU A 72 4.10 -6.98 -2.60
N HIS A 73 4.19 -7.11 -1.29
CA HIS A 73 5.47 -7.15 -0.59
C HIS A 73 5.90 -8.58 -0.24
N GLU A 74 5.02 -9.40 0.34
CA GLU A 74 5.39 -10.75 0.77
C GLU A 74 5.44 -11.73 -0.42
N GLU A 75 4.39 -11.78 -1.22
CA GLU A 75 4.22 -12.69 -2.36
C GLU A 75 5.04 -12.23 -3.56
N ALA A 76 4.72 -11.07 -4.14
CA ALA A 76 5.43 -10.60 -5.33
C ALA A 76 6.89 -10.23 -5.03
N PHE A 77 7.14 -9.27 -4.12
CA PHE A 77 8.50 -8.76 -3.92
C PHE A 77 9.45 -9.69 -3.18
N ASN A 78 9.07 -10.28 -2.04
CA ASN A 78 9.99 -11.08 -1.21
C ASN A 78 10.14 -12.52 -1.71
N THR A 79 9.03 -13.21 -1.98
CA THR A 79 9.07 -14.62 -2.37
C THR A 79 9.12 -14.83 -3.89
N GLY A 80 8.68 -13.86 -4.69
CA GLY A 80 8.74 -13.93 -6.15
C GLY A 80 7.56 -14.68 -6.78
N VAL A 81 6.43 -14.79 -6.07
CA VAL A 81 5.19 -15.32 -6.63
C VAL A 81 4.74 -14.44 -7.78
N TYR A 82 4.57 -15.05 -8.95
CA TYR A 82 4.18 -14.35 -10.17
C TYR A 82 2.68 -14.49 -10.42
N GLN A 83 1.92 -13.46 -10.05
CA GLN A 83 0.47 -13.36 -10.23
C GLN A 83 0.14 -11.95 -10.76
N PRO A 84 0.31 -11.70 -12.07
CA PRO A 84 0.23 -10.35 -12.63
C PRO A 84 -1.13 -9.68 -12.43
N ASP A 85 -2.23 -10.43 -12.56
CA ASP A 85 -3.58 -9.88 -12.40
C ASP A 85 -3.84 -9.38 -10.97
N GLU A 86 -3.41 -10.16 -9.97
CA GLU A 86 -3.51 -9.80 -8.54
C GLU A 86 -2.65 -8.59 -8.20
N VAL A 87 -1.42 -8.54 -8.73
CA VAL A 87 -0.53 -7.38 -8.51
C VAL A 87 -1.07 -6.13 -9.21
N GLU A 88 -1.61 -6.25 -10.42
CA GLU A 88 -2.22 -5.12 -11.12
C GLU A 88 -3.41 -4.56 -10.32
N TYR A 89 -4.29 -5.44 -9.85
CA TYR A 89 -5.41 -5.07 -8.99
C TYR A 89 -4.93 -4.37 -7.72
N ALA A 90 -3.94 -4.94 -7.02
CA ALA A 90 -3.39 -4.38 -5.80
C ALA A 90 -2.75 -3.00 -6.03
N ILE A 91 -2.01 -2.79 -7.13
CA ILE A 91 -1.42 -1.49 -7.49
C ILE A 91 -2.52 -0.44 -7.71
N LYS A 92 -3.59 -0.77 -8.45
CA LYS A 92 -4.72 0.13 -8.64
C LYS A 92 -5.40 0.45 -7.30
N LYS A 93 -5.57 -0.58 -6.45
CA LYS A 93 -6.18 -0.43 -5.14
C LYS A 93 -5.38 0.47 -4.21
N VAL A 94 -4.05 0.41 -4.26
CA VAL A 94 -3.18 1.37 -3.55
C VAL A 94 -3.50 2.80 -3.97
N GLY A 95 -3.62 3.07 -5.28
CA GLY A 95 -3.97 4.40 -5.80
C GLY A 95 -5.29 4.92 -5.22
N GLU A 96 -6.34 4.09 -5.25
CA GLU A 96 -7.66 4.43 -4.67
C GLU A 96 -7.57 4.75 -3.17
N VAL A 97 -6.80 3.95 -2.41
CA VAL A 97 -6.62 4.16 -0.97
C VAL A 97 -5.93 5.50 -0.72
N ILE A 98 -4.85 5.80 -1.45
CA ILE A 98 -4.12 7.06 -1.29
C ILE A 98 -5.06 8.25 -1.53
N SER A 99 -5.79 8.26 -2.64
CA SER A 99 -6.74 9.34 -2.94
C SER A 99 -7.80 9.51 -1.85
N ARG A 100 -8.37 8.40 -1.35
CA ARG A 100 -9.34 8.45 -0.24
C ARG A 100 -8.73 9.03 1.05
N LEU A 101 -7.50 8.65 1.40
CA LEU A 101 -6.84 9.18 2.61
C LEU A 101 -6.55 10.68 2.48
N GLU A 102 -6.16 11.16 1.29
CA GLU A 102 -5.96 12.58 1.03
C GLU A 102 -7.26 13.38 1.18
N GLU A 103 -8.37 12.86 0.67
CA GLU A 103 -9.69 13.48 0.81
C GLU A 103 -10.13 13.56 2.28
N GLU A 104 -9.97 12.48 3.04
CA GLU A 104 -10.30 12.46 4.48
C GLU A 104 -9.50 13.50 5.28
N VAL A 105 -8.21 13.67 4.98
CA VAL A 105 -7.35 14.65 5.66
C VAL A 105 -7.77 16.08 5.29
N LYS A 106 -8.10 16.35 4.01
CA LYS A 106 -8.57 17.67 3.57
C LYS A 106 -9.89 18.06 4.25
N MET A 107 -10.84 17.13 4.35
CA MET A 107 -12.15 17.40 4.98
C MET A 107 -12.06 17.67 6.48
N LYS A 108 -11.05 17.13 7.17
CA LYS A 108 -10.84 17.39 8.61
C LYS A 108 -10.09 18.70 8.89
N GLY A 109 -9.43 19.28 7.89
CA GLY A 109 -8.67 20.53 8.01
C GLY A 109 -9.49 21.80 7.72
N THR A 110 -10.75 21.68 7.32
CA THR A 110 -11.73 22.76 7.12
C THR A 110 -12.75 22.78 8.24
#